data_AF-A0A819L1S5-F1
#
_entry.id   AF-A0A819L1S5-F1
#
_cell.length_a   1.000
_cell.length_b   1.000
_cell.length_c   1.000
_cell.angle_alpha   90.00
_cell.angle_beta   90.00
_cell.angle_gamma   90.00
#
_symmetry.space_group_name_H-M   'P 1'
#
loop_
_entity.id
_entity.type
_entity.pdbx_description
1 polymer ?
#
loop_
_entity_poly.entity_id
_entity_poly.type
_entity_poly.pdbx_seq_one_letter_code
_entity_poly.pdbx_strand_id
1 'polypeptide(L)'
;IYSYSFTLTSYECITNNFPGRLYTYVRKVLLFDEHPFEHKCFLRIQKSFLSIEDLTVTNQKPQYEKLNNGNRDLPLIHYHHLTCLDPIEVHDDCIE
;
A
#
# COMPACT_ATOMS: atom_id res chain seq x y z
N ILE A 1 3.20 11.81 36.15
CA ILE A 1 3.17 10.37 35.80
C ILE A 1 2.97 10.28 34.29
N TYR A 2 3.85 9.54 33.63
CA TYR A 2 4.20 9.62 32.20
C TYR A 2 3.01 9.51 31.24
N SER A 3 2.85 10.51 30.38
CA SER A 3 2.04 10.47 29.17
C SER A 3 2.67 9.50 28.18
N TYR A 4 2.09 8.29 28.09
CA TYR A 4 2.46 7.29 27.08
C TYR A 4 2.23 7.90 25.70
N SER A 5 3.31 8.28 25.02
CA SER A 5 3.27 8.70 23.62
C SER A 5 2.79 7.49 22.82
N PHE A 6 1.51 7.50 22.46
CA PHE A 6 0.88 6.49 21.62
C PHE A 6 1.57 6.56 20.24
N THR A 7 2.71 5.88 20.09
CA THR A 7 3.39 5.74 18.80
C THR A 7 2.48 4.90 17.93
N LEU A 8 1.77 5.55 17.01
CA LEU A 8 0.87 4.91 16.06
C LEU A 8 1.68 3.91 15.23
N THR A 9 1.50 2.62 15.48
CA THR A 9 2.24 1.53 14.80
C THR A 9 1.47 0.95 13.62
N SER A 10 0.15 1.21 13.53
CA SER A 10 -0.69 0.85 12.40
C SER A 10 -1.31 2.10 11.78
N TYR A 11 -1.45 2.10 10.45
CA TYR A 11 -2.21 3.10 9.72
C TYR A 11 -3.22 2.37 8.83
N GLU A 12 -4.48 2.59 9.14
CA GLU A 12 -5.60 1.93 8.47
C GLU A 12 -6.30 2.89 7.50
N CYS A 13 -6.98 2.30 6.51
CA CYS A 13 -7.81 3.03 5.54
C CYS A 13 -7.03 4.06 4.70
N ILE A 14 -5.84 3.72 4.23
CA ILE A 14 -5.14 4.55 3.23
C ILE A 14 -5.86 4.44 1.89
N THR A 15 -6.14 5.58 1.28
CA THR A 15 -6.78 5.74 -0.03
C THR A 15 -5.80 6.22 -1.10
N ASN A 16 -6.16 6.17 -2.37
CA ASN A 16 -5.41 6.74 -3.50
C ASN A 16 -5.12 8.25 -3.35
N ASN A 17 -5.96 8.94 -2.57
CA ASN A 17 -5.80 10.36 -2.23
C ASN A 17 -4.75 10.62 -1.15
N PHE A 18 -4.03 9.58 -0.70
CA PHE A 18 -2.99 9.71 0.29
C PHE A 18 -1.95 10.77 -0.11
N PRO A 19 -1.74 11.82 0.72
CA PRO A 19 -0.92 12.97 0.36
C PRO A 19 0.59 12.71 0.46
N GLY A 20 1.02 11.56 0.97
CA GLY A 20 2.45 11.21 1.04
C GLY A 20 3.20 11.89 2.20
N ARG A 21 2.76 11.69 3.45
CA ARG A 21 3.47 12.16 4.66
C ARG A 21 4.44 11.13 5.21
N LEU A 22 5.45 11.55 5.96
CA LEU A 22 6.40 10.64 6.62
C LEU A 22 5.80 10.05 7.90
N TYR A 23 5.82 8.73 8.00
CA TYR A 23 5.38 7.94 9.14
C TYR A 23 6.48 6.93 9.49
N THR A 24 7.40 7.34 10.36
CA THR A 24 8.61 6.56 10.71
C THR A 24 8.33 5.38 11.64
N TYR A 25 7.21 5.42 12.38
CA TYR A 25 6.88 4.42 13.40
C TYR A 25 5.78 3.45 12.98
N VAL A 26 5.13 3.71 11.85
CA VAL A 26 4.08 2.84 11.32
C VAL A 26 4.74 1.65 10.65
N ARG A 27 4.32 0.46 11.08
CA ARG A 27 4.78 -0.85 10.61
C ARG A 27 3.69 -1.61 9.89
N LYS A 28 2.42 -1.33 10.18
CA LYS A 28 1.28 -1.99 9.57
C LYS A 28 0.46 -1.01 8.76
N VAL A 29 0.19 -1.33 7.51
CA VAL A 29 -0.56 -0.48 6.60
C VAL A 29 -1.69 -1.28 5.98
N LEU A 30 -2.92 -0.78 6.13
CA LEU A 30 -4.11 -1.32 5.47
C LEU A 30 -4.58 -0.32 4.41
N LEU A 31 -4.55 -0.76 3.15
CA LEU A 31 -5.00 -0.01 1.98
C LEU A 31 -6.44 -0.40 1.67
N PHE A 32 -7.35 0.58 1.76
CA PHE A 32 -8.76 0.43 1.38
C PHE A 32 -9.25 1.69 0.67
N ASP A 33 -9.79 1.53 -0.54
CA ASP A 33 -10.35 2.62 -1.35
C ASP A 33 -11.56 2.08 -2.16
N GLU A 34 -12.48 2.98 -2.53
CA GLU A 34 -13.63 2.66 -3.39
C GLU A 34 -13.22 2.34 -4.84
N HIS A 35 -12.00 2.78 -5.21
CA HIS A 35 -11.36 2.55 -6.49
C HIS A 35 -10.11 1.69 -6.33
N PRO A 36 -9.74 0.89 -7.35
CA PRO A 36 -8.51 0.12 -7.32
C PRO A 36 -7.26 0.98 -7.08
N PHE A 37 -6.28 0.48 -6.33
CA PHE A 37 -5.07 1.26 -6.00
C PHE A 37 -4.15 1.52 -7.20
N GLU A 38 -3.80 2.78 -7.49
CA GLU A 38 -2.85 3.08 -8.57
C GLU A 38 -1.40 2.76 -8.17
N HIS A 39 -0.54 2.43 -9.14
CA HIS A 39 0.93 2.25 -8.92
C HIS A 39 1.56 3.45 -8.20
N LYS A 40 1.11 4.67 -8.53
CA LYS A 40 1.54 5.91 -7.87
C LYS A 40 1.23 5.94 -6.37
N CYS A 41 0.14 5.31 -5.94
CA CYS A 41 -0.21 5.22 -4.53
C CYS A 41 0.83 4.37 -3.77
N PHE A 42 1.18 3.19 -4.31
CA PHE A 42 2.22 2.34 -3.75
C PHE A 42 3.58 3.05 -3.66
N LEU A 43 3.95 3.83 -4.68
CA LEU A 43 5.17 4.66 -4.63
C LEU A 43 5.14 5.72 -3.52
N ARG A 44 3.98 6.34 -3.27
CA ARG A 44 3.83 7.28 -2.15
C ARG A 44 3.94 6.56 -0.82
N ILE A 45 3.33 5.39 -0.68
CA ILE A 45 3.41 4.56 0.52
C ILE A 45 4.86 4.16 0.80
N GLN A 46 5.60 3.67 -0.20
CA GLN A 46 7.01 3.33 -0.05
C GLN A 46 7.85 4.49 0.50
N LYS A 47 7.61 5.72 0.02
CA LYS A 47 8.32 6.92 0.48
C LYS A 47 7.86 7.40 1.86
N SER A 48 6.60 7.17 2.18
CA SER A 48 5.96 7.61 3.41
C SER A 48 6.27 6.72 4.60
N PHE A 49 6.38 5.42 4.37
CA PHE A 49 6.51 4.43 5.42
C PHE A 49 7.79 3.63 5.21
N LEU A 50 8.84 4.05 5.91
CA LEU A 50 10.18 3.47 5.75
C LEU A 50 10.31 2.08 6.37
N SER A 51 9.43 1.72 7.31
CA SER A 51 9.53 0.53 8.15
C SER A 51 8.29 -0.34 8.08
N ILE A 52 7.58 -0.38 6.93
CA ILE A 52 6.44 -1.29 6.76
C ILE A 52 6.92 -2.73 6.89
N GLU A 53 6.26 -3.47 7.77
CA GLU A 53 6.39 -4.91 7.96
C GLU A 53 5.18 -5.64 7.37
N ASP A 54 3.97 -5.09 7.56
CA ASP A 54 2.72 -5.67 7.06
C ASP A 54 2.01 -4.69 6.13
N LEU A 55 1.80 -5.10 4.88
CA LEU A 55 0.99 -4.38 3.90
C LEU A 55 -0.21 -5.23 3.50
N THR A 56 -1.39 -4.76 3.86
CA THR A 56 -2.65 -5.40 3.47
C THR A 56 -3.34 -4.55 2.43
N VAL A 57 -3.73 -5.16 1.32
CA VAL A 57 -4.38 -4.46 0.19
C VAL A 57 -5.72 -5.09 -0.08
N THR A 58 -6.78 -4.27 -0.02
CA THR A 58 -8.13 -4.69 -0.38
C THR A 58 -8.56 -3.95 -1.63
N ASN A 59 -8.68 -4.69 -2.74
CA ASN A 59 -9.19 -4.17 -4.01
C ASN A 59 -10.55 -4.81 -4.30
N GLN A 60 -11.64 -4.09 -3.98
CA GLN A 60 -13.00 -4.56 -4.25
C GLN A 60 -13.38 -4.59 -5.74
N LYS A 61 -12.56 -3.97 -6.59
CA LYS A 61 -12.76 -3.91 -8.03
C LYS A 61 -11.44 -4.24 -8.73
N PRO A 62 -11.47 -4.91 -9.89
CA PRO A 62 -10.27 -5.11 -10.68
C PRO A 62 -9.71 -3.78 -11.20
N GLN A 63 -8.39 -3.68 -11.27
CA GLN A 63 -7.70 -2.58 -11.94
C GLN A 63 -7.92 -2.70 -13.45
N TYR A 64 -8.97 -2.07 -13.96
CA TYR A 64 -9.13 -1.85 -15.39
C TYR A 64 -8.25 -0.69 -15.88
N GLU A 65 -7.00 -0.59 -15.43
CA GLU A 65 -6.04 0.15 -16.24
C GLU A 65 -5.93 -0.63 -17.54
N LYS A 66 -6.56 -0.10 -18.58
CA LYS A 66 -6.24 -0.43 -19.95
C LYS A 66 -4.71 -0.53 -20.02
N LEU A 67 -4.19 -1.73 -20.21
CA LEU A 67 -2.85 -2.00 -20.74
C LEU A 67 -2.72 -1.47 -22.20
N ASN A 68 -3.43 -0.37 -22.52
CA ASN A 68 -3.29 0.36 -23.76
C ASN A 68 -2.08 1.27 -23.60
N ASN A 69 -1.08 1.01 -24.44
CA ASN A 69 0.19 1.72 -24.57
C ASN A 69 1.27 1.38 -23.54
N GLY A 70 1.71 0.12 -23.67
CA GLY A 70 3.12 -0.20 -23.63
C GLY A 70 3.61 -0.49 -22.22
N ASN A 71 4.46 -1.51 -22.15
CA ASN A 71 5.42 -1.74 -21.10
C ASN A 71 6.26 -0.46 -20.90
N ARG A 72 5.71 0.56 -20.25
CA ARG A 72 6.50 1.56 -19.57
C ARG A 72 7.00 0.82 -18.35
N ASP A 73 8.31 0.62 -18.29
CA ASP A 73 9.02 0.10 -17.12
C ASP A 73 8.51 0.78 -15.85
N LEU A 74 7.47 0.22 -15.23
CA LEU A 74 7.01 0.68 -13.94
C LEU A 74 8.12 0.28 -12.98
N PRO A 75 8.74 1.24 -12.27
CA PRO A 75 9.84 0.92 -11.40
C PRO A 75 9.34 -0.08 -10.35
N LEU A 76 10.11 -1.16 -10.19
CA LEU A 76 9.85 -2.17 -9.17
C LEU A 76 9.89 -1.49 -7.80
N ILE A 77 8.82 -1.65 -7.01
CA ILE A 77 8.70 -1.03 -5.70
C ILE A 77 9.32 -1.99 -4.69
N HIS A 78 10.37 -1.54 -4.01
CA HIS A 78 11.07 -2.32 -2.98
C HIS A 78 10.68 -1.84 -1.59
N TYR A 79 10.05 -2.72 -0.81
CA TYR A 79 9.83 -2.52 0.61
C TYR A 79 10.84 -3.37 1.39
N HIS A 80 11.86 -2.73 1.96
CA HIS A 80 12.99 -3.44 2.58
C HIS A 80 12.64 -4.20 3.86
N HIS A 81 11.58 -3.81 4.55
CA HIS A 81 11.17 -4.39 5.83
C HIS A 81 9.89 -5.21 5.72
N LEU A 82 9.32 -5.34 4.51
CA LEU A 82 8.04 -6.01 4.31
C LEU A 82 8.21 -7.51 4.56
N THR A 83 7.55 -8.00 5.60
CA THR A 83 7.50 -9.40 5.99
C THR A 83 6.22 -10.08 5.52
N CYS A 84 5.13 -9.33 5.40
CA CYS A 84 3.84 -9.84 5.00
C CYS A 84 3.17 -8.93 3.97
N LEU A 85 2.79 -9.50 2.83
CA LEU A 85 1.93 -8.87 1.84
C LEU A 85 0.64 -9.69 1.79
N ASP A 86 -0.47 -9.12 2.22
CA ASP A 86 -1.77 -9.78 2.23
C ASP A 86 -2.74 -9.09 1.26
N PRO A 87 -2.86 -9.60 0.04
CA PRO A 87 -3.87 -9.14 -0.88
C PRO A 87 -5.18 -9.90 -0.63
N ILE A 88 -6.11 -9.26 0.09
CA ILE A 88 -7.34 -9.90 0.60
C ILE A 88 -8.34 -10.25 -0.52
N GLU A 89 -8.21 -9.64 -1.70
CA GLU A 89 -9.00 -9.96 -2.90
C GLU A 89 -8.09 -9.91 -4.13
N VAL A 90 -7.27 -10.96 -4.30
CA VAL A 90 -6.73 -11.29 -5.63
C VAL A 90 -7.80 -12.14 -6.29
N HIS A 91 -8.49 -11.60 -7.30
CA HIS A 91 -9.29 -12.46 -8.17
C HIS A 91 -8.37 -13.54 -8.78
N ASP A 92 -8.85 -14.79 -8.80
CA ASP A 92 -8.14 -15.99 -9.26
C ASP A 92 -7.55 -15.88 -10.69
N ASP A 93 -7.87 -14.82 -11.45
CA ASP A 93 -7.35 -14.55 -12.80
C ASP A 93 -5.83 -14.26 -12.87
N CYS A 94 -5.13 -14.24 -11.72
CA CYS A 94 -3.65 -14.22 -11.65
C CYS A 94 -3.00 -15.61 -11.50
N ILE A 95 -3.81 -16.68 -11.52
CA ILE A 95 -3.36 -18.05 -11.72
C ILE A 95 -3.84 -18.44 -13.12
N GLU A 96 -2.92 -18.89 -13.98
CA GLU A 96 -3.12 -19.23 -15.40
C GLU A 96 -4.46 -19.88 -15.78
#